data_AF-A0A0E3LLA1-F1
#
_entry.id   AF-A0A0E3LLA1-F1
#
_cell.length_a   1.000
_cell.length_b   1.000
_cell.length_c   1.000
_cell.angle_alpha   90.00
_cell.angle_beta   90.00
_cell.angle_gamma   90.00
#
_symmetry.space_group_name_H-M   'P 1'
#
loop_
_entity.id
_entity.type
_entity.pdbx_description
1 polymer ?
#
loop_
_entity_poly.entity_id
_entity_poly.type
_entity_poly.pdbx_seq_one_letter_code
_entity_poly.pdbx_strand_id
1 'polypeptide(L)'
;MVYFSDLVNVIGTTAVMVAVVFVLVSFVIGYFLGGSNRPIKRVLALGTAQRNLSAALAIATLNFTDPDVMVMIMVVALAGLILLMFIGGEMGKRIEMPEEEAHDQKNSSSEPGK
;
A
#
# COMPACT_ATOMS: atom_id res chain seq x y z
N MET A 1 16.91 -8.34 25.27
CA MET A 1 15.48 -7.95 25.26
C MET A 1 15.35 -6.53 25.80
N VAL A 2 15.83 -5.51 25.07
CA VAL A 2 15.87 -4.11 25.57
C VAL A 2 14.94 -3.17 24.78
N TYR A 3 14.44 -3.58 23.61
CA TYR A 3 13.69 -2.68 22.70
C TYR A 3 12.15 -2.81 22.75
N PHE A 4 11.61 -3.81 23.45
CA PHE A 4 10.16 -4.05 23.45
C PHE A 4 9.37 -2.98 24.20
N SER A 5 9.92 -2.45 25.29
CA SER A 5 9.27 -1.39 26.06
C SER A 5 9.22 -0.07 25.28
N ASP A 6 10.30 0.28 24.56
CA ASP A 6 10.35 1.49 23.73
C ASP A 6 9.44 1.37 22.50
N LEU A 7 9.38 0.20 21.87
CA LEU A 7 8.41 -0.10 20.81
C LEU A 7 6.98 0.17 21.27
N VAL A 8 6.58 -0.36 22.43
CA VAL A 8 5.21 -0.21 22.96
C VAL A 8 4.88 1.24 23.32
N ASN A 9 5.85 1.99 23.86
CA ASN A 9 5.64 3.39 24.24
C ASN A 9 5.57 4.33 23.02
N VAL A 10 6.41 4.11 22.00
CA VAL A 10 6.43 4.89 20.75
C VAL A 10 5.22 4.59 19.88
N ILE A 11 4.76 3.32 19.83
CA ILE A 11 3.47 2.94 19.23
C ILE A 11 2.31 3.74 19.87
N GLY A 12 2.45 4.10 21.15
CA GLY A 12 1.35 4.51 22.02
C GLY A 12 0.85 5.95 21.96
N THR A 13 1.54 6.94 21.36
CA THR A 13 1.03 8.33 21.44
C THR A 13 0.87 9.06 20.10
N THR A 14 1.85 8.99 19.19
CA THR A 14 1.77 9.72 17.90
C THR A 14 2.46 9.03 16.73
N ALA A 15 3.40 8.11 16.94
CA ALA A 15 4.21 7.55 15.86
C ALA A 15 3.37 6.80 14.82
N VAL A 16 2.38 6.00 15.26
CA VAL A 16 1.46 5.31 14.35
C VAL A 16 0.62 6.31 13.57
N MET A 17 0.15 7.39 14.21
CA MET A 17 -0.63 8.43 13.54
C MET A 17 0.20 9.13 12.46
N VAL A 18 1.45 9.48 12.77
CA VAL A 18 2.40 10.06 11.81
C VAL A 18 2.68 9.09 10.67
N ALA A 19 2.89 7.81 10.97
CA ALA A 19 3.12 6.78 9.96
C ALA A 19 1.94 6.64 8.99
N VAL A 20 0.71 6.59 9.52
CA VAL A 20 -0.52 6.51 8.71
C VAL A 20 -0.67 7.75 7.84
N VAL A 21 -0.56 8.95 8.42
CA VAL A 21 -0.65 10.21 7.67
C VAL A 21 0.41 10.25 6.58
N PHE A 22 1.64 9.88 6.90
CA PHE A 22 2.74 9.88 5.93
C PHE A 22 2.47 8.95 4.75
N VAL A 23 2.01 7.72 5.01
CA VAL A 23 1.67 6.76 3.95
C VAL A 23 0.49 7.25 3.12
N LEU A 24 -0.55 7.79 3.74
CA LEU A 24 -1.72 8.35 3.03
C LEU A 24 -1.33 9.53 2.13
N VAL A 25 -0.52 10.45 2.64
CA VAL A 25 -0.03 11.61 1.85
C VAL A 25 0.79 11.13 0.66
N SER A 26 1.73 10.20 0.86
CA SER A 26 2.50 9.61 -0.24
C SER A 26 1.60 8.93 -1.28
N PHE A 27 0.60 8.15 -0.83
CA PHE A 27 -0.36 7.50 -1.71
C PHE A 27 -1.16 8.52 -2.52
N VAL A 28 -1.71 9.55 -1.87
CA VAL A 28 -2.50 10.61 -2.51
C VAL A 28 -1.65 11.34 -3.56
N ILE A 29 -0.42 11.71 -3.22
CA ILE A 29 0.50 12.35 -4.18
C ILE A 29 0.71 11.47 -5.40
N GLY A 30 1.02 10.18 -5.21
CA GLY A 30 1.18 9.23 -6.32
C GLY A 30 -0.10 9.04 -7.14
N TYR A 31 -1.27 9.09 -6.51
CA TYR A 31 -2.55 8.97 -7.20
C TYR A 31 -2.85 10.19 -8.09
N PHE A 32 -2.60 11.40 -7.59
CA PHE A 32 -2.78 12.64 -8.34
C PHE A 32 -1.81 12.74 -9.52
N LEU A 33 -0.57 12.27 -9.36
CA LEU A 33 0.44 12.26 -10.41
C LEU A 33 0.18 11.21 -11.52
N GLY A 34 -0.71 10.24 -11.30
CA GLY A 34 -0.94 9.13 -12.23
C GLY A 34 -1.75 9.45 -13.50
N GLY A 35 -2.04 10.71 -13.80
CA GLY A 35 -2.62 11.14 -15.09
C GLY A 35 -4.14 10.95 -15.21
N SER A 36 -4.65 10.40 -16.32
CA SER A 36 -6.10 10.18 -16.54
C SER A 36 -6.53 8.71 -16.37
N ASN A 37 -5.61 7.78 -16.63
CA ASN A 37 -5.91 6.35 -16.64
C ASN A 37 -5.99 5.76 -15.21
N ARG A 38 -7.16 5.23 -14.83
CA ARG A 38 -7.43 4.73 -13.47
C ARG A 38 -6.48 3.61 -13.02
N PRO A 39 -6.23 2.54 -13.81
CA PRO A 39 -5.18 1.56 -13.52
C PRO A 39 -3.81 2.16 -13.20
N ILE A 40 -3.36 3.12 -14.02
CA ILE A 40 -2.03 3.74 -13.87
C ILE A 40 -1.95 4.54 -12.56
N LYS A 41 -3.00 5.29 -12.21
CA LYS A 41 -3.09 6.00 -10.92
C LYS A 41 -2.93 5.07 -9.72
N ARG A 42 -3.58 3.92 -9.74
CA ARG A 42 -3.56 2.98 -8.61
C ARG A 42 -2.16 2.39 -8.42
N VAL A 43 -1.52 1.95 -9.51
CA VAL A 43 -0.16 1.40 -9.45
C VAL A 43 0.84 2.46 -9.02
N LEU A 44 0.74 3.69 -9.54
CA LEU A 44 1.64 4.77 -9.15
C LEU A 44 1.44 5.18 -7.69
N ALA A 45 0.19 5.27 -7.21
CA ALA A 45 -0.12 5.56 -5.81
C ALA A 45 0.46 4.50 -4.86
N LEU A 46 0.25 3.22 -5.16
CA LEU A 46 0.80 2.12 -4.37
C LEU A 46 2.33 2.11 -4.40
N GLY A 47 2.93 2.28 -5.58
CA GLY A 47 4.38 2.34 -5.74
C GLY A 47 5.03 3.53 -5.02
N THR A 48 4.36 4.67 -4.96
CA THR A 48 4.84 5.87 -4.25
C THR A 48 4.79 5.68 -2.72
N ALA A 49 3.78 4.95 -2.23
CA ALA A 49 3.60 4.73 -0.80
C ALA A 49 4.52 3.62 -0.24
N GLN A 50 4.94 2.67 -1.08
CA GLN A 50 5.87 1.61 -0.71
C GLN A 50 7.32 2.13 -0.68
N ARG A 51 8.02 1.89 0.44
CA ARG A 51 9.41 2.33 0.64
C ARG A 51 10.30 1.13 0.93
N ASN A 52 11.56 1.22 0.50
CA ASN A 52 12.53 0.14 0.68
C ASN A 52 12.99 0.07 2.15
N LEU A 53 12.48 -0.92 2.87
CA LEU A 53 12.81 -1.14 4.28
C LEU A 53 14.28 -1.51 4.49
N SER A 54 14.86 -2.32 3.61
CA SER A 54 16.25 -2.77 3.70
C SER A 54 17.22 -1.58 3.60
N ALA A 55 16.95 -0.64 2.70
CA ALA A 55 17.74 0.58 2.59
C ALA A 55 17.61 1.46 3.83
N ALA A 56 16.38 1.66 4.33
CA ALA A 56 16.14 2.46 5.52
C ALA A 56 16.85 1.88 6.76
N LEU A 57 16.75 0.57 6.96
CA LEU A 57 17.43 -0.14 8.04
C LEU A 57 18.95 -0.06 7.92
N ALA A 58 19.51 -0.27 6.72
CA ALA A 58 20.94 -0.14 6.51
C ALA A 58 21.44 1.27 6.87
N ILE A 59 20.78 2.31 6.39
CA ILE A 59 21.15 3.70 6.73
C ILE A 59 21.00 3.95 8.23
N ALA A 60 19.94 3.46 8.87
CA ALA A 60 19.76 3.55 10.31
C ALA A 60 20.89 2.86 11.07
N THR A 61 21.24 1.62 10.73
CA THR A 61 22.34 0.88 11.40
C THR A 61 23.69 1.56 11.23
N LEU A 62 23.92 2.19 10.08
CA LEU A 62 25.24 2.71 9.73
C LEU A 62 25.47 4.14 10.23
N ASN A 63 24.41 4.92 10.46
CA ASN A 63 24.55 6.35 10.71
C ASN A 63 23.91 6.82 12.03
N PHE A 64 23.08 6.01 12.69
CA PHE A 64 22.38 6.40 13.90
C PHE A 64 22.66 5.41 15.03
N THR A 65 22.96 5.95 16.21
CA THR A 65 23.11 5.17 17.46
C THR A 65 21.81 5.17 18.27
N ASP A 66 20.90 6.11 17.99
CA ASP A 66 19.62 6.25 18.67
C ASP A 66 18.63 5.15 18.24
N PRO A 67 18.12 4.33 19.17
CA PRO A 67 17.23 3.21 18.85
C PRO A 67 15.85 3.67 18.35
N ASP A 68 15.44 4.89 18.68
CA ASP A 68 14.15 5.46 18.25
C ASP A 68 14.03 5.57 16.73
N VAL A 69 15.14 5.76 16.01
CA VAL A 69 15.16 5.81 14.53
C VAL A 69 14.76 4.46 13.95
N MET A 70 15.33 3.37 14.48
CA MET A 70 14.97 2.01 14.11
C MET A 70 13.52 1.70 14.42
N VAL A 71 13.07 2.06 15.63
CA VAL A 71 11.67 1.88 16.06
C VAL A 71 10.71 2.60 15.11
N MET A 72 11.00 3.85 14.74
CA MET A 72 10.16 4.62 13.80
C MET A 72 10.12 3.96 12.42
N ILE A 73 11.25 3.48 11.89
CA ILE A 73 11.29 2.76 10.61
C ILE A 73 10.40 1.51 10.66
N MET A 74 10.47 0.74 11.74
CA MET A 74 9.63 -0.45 11.94
C MET A 74 8.15 -0.10 12.04
N VAL A 75 7.80 0.96 12.80
CA VAL A 75 6.41 1.43 12.92
C VAL A 75 5.85 1.84 11.56
N VAL A 76 6.61 2.61 10.75
CA VAL A 76 6.14 3.00 9.41
C VAL A 76 6.01 1.80 8.48
N ALA A 77 6.95 0.86 8.53
CA ALA A 77 6.90 -0.34 7.70
C ALA A 77 5.67 -1.20 8.00
N LEU A 78 5.40 -1.47 9.27
CA LEU A 78 4.27 -2.29 9.69
C LEU A 78 2.94 -1.57 9.46
N ALA A 79 2.82 -0.31 9.86
CA ALA A 79 1.62 0.48 9.65
C ALA A 79 1.32 0.65 8.16
N GLY A 80 2.35 0.96 7.35
CA GLY A 80 2.23 1.09 5.91
C GLY A 80 1.85 -0.22 5.22
N LEU A 81 2.42 -1.35 5.64
CA LEU A 81 2.07 -2.66 5.09
C LEU A 81 0.61 -3.01 5.37
N ILE A 82 0.15 -2.86 6.61
CA ILE A 82 -1.25 -3.13 6.98
C ILE A 82 -2.16 -2.20 6.16
N LEU A 83 -1.90 -0.90 6.18
CA LEU A 83 -2.73 0.10 5.50
C LEU A 83 -2.81 -0.15 3.98
N LEU A 84 -1.66 -0.38 3.33
CA LEU A 84 -1.62 -0.63 1.88
C LEU A 84 -2.17 -1.99 1.49
N MET A 85 -2.15 -2.99 2.38
CA MET A 85 -2.81 -4.27 2.15
C MET A 85 -4.32 -4.11 2.11
N PHE A 86 -4.91 -3.34 3.04
CA PHE A 86 -6.32 -2.97 2.96
C PHE A 86 -6.58 -2.20 1.66
N ILE A 87 -5.82 -1.12 1.42
CA ILE A 87 -6.01 -0.24 0.26
C ILE A 87 -5.91 -0.97 -1.08
N GLY A 88 -4.84 -1.74 -1.26
CA GLY A 88 -4.62 -2.58 -2.43
C GLY A 88 -5.71 -3.64 -2.59
N GLY A 89 -6.12 -4.28 -1.49
CA GLY A 89 -7.18 -5.28 -1.47
C GLY A 89 -8.51 -4.73 -1.97
N GLU A 90 -8.96 -3.56 -1.48
CA GLU A 90 -10.22 -2.97 -1.94
C GLU A 90 -10.17 -2.47 -3.39
N MET A 91 -8.98 -2.16 -3.90
CA MET A 91 -8.80 -1.77 -5.30
C MET A 91 -8.78 -2.98 -6.23
N GLY A 92 -8.23 -4.11 -5.78
CA GLY A 92 -8.20 -5.38 -6.51
C GLY A 92 -9.58 -5.97 -6.71
N LYS A 93 -10.43 -5.95 -5.67
CA LYS A 93 -11.83 -6.44 -5.74
C LYS A 93 -12.71 -5.70 -6.76
N ARG A 94 -12.28 -4.52 -7.24
CA ARG A 94 -13.02 -3.70 -8.22
C ARG A 94 -12.61 -3.99 -9.68
N ILE A 95 -11.64 -4.87 -9.90
CA ILE A 95 -11.14 -5.22 -11.24
C ILE A 95 -11.82 -6.48 -11.77
N GLU A 96 -12.36 -7.35 -10.89
CA GLU A 96 -13.07 -8.60 -11.24
C GLU A 96 -14.51 -8.43 -11.79
N MET A 97 -14.93 -7.22 -12.18
CA MET A 97 -16.21 -7.03 -12.90
C MET A 97 -15.93 -6.09 -14.07
N PRO A 98 -15.54 -6.63 -15.24
CA PRO A 98 -16.54 -6.97 -16.27
C PRO A 98 -16.06 -8.08 -17.25
N GLU A 99 -16.37 -9.35 -17.02
CA GLU A 99 -16.10 -10.39 -18.04
C GLU A 99 -17.13 -11.52 -18.09
N GLU A 100 -18.31 -11.34 -17.47
CA GLU A 100 -19.40 -12.33 -17.53
C GLU A 100 -20.50 -11.98 -18.54
N GLU A 101 -20.52 -10.76 -19.10
CA GLU A 101 -21.56 -10.36 -20.09
C GLU A 101 -21.15 -10.49 -21.56
N ALA A 102 -19.87 -10.81 -21.86
CA ALA A 102 -19.40 -10.91 -23.25
C ALA A 102 -19.51 -12.33 -23.86
N HIS A 103 -19.77 -13.36 -23.03
CA HIS A 103 -19.76 -14.75 -23.48
C HIS A 103 -21.14 -15.33 -23.85
N ASP A 104 -22.25 -14.65 -23.50
CA ASP A 104 -23.60 -15.18 -23.74
C ASP A 104 -24.21 -14.76 -25.09
N GLN A 105 -23.74 -13.65 -25.70
CA GLN A 105 -24.25 -13.23 -27.02
C GLN A 105 -23.68 -14.05 -28.19
N LYS A 106 -22.54 -14.73 -28.01
CA LYS A 106 -21.94 -15.53 -29.09
C LYS A 106 -22.67 -16.86 -29.32
N ASN A 107 -23.44 -17.35 -28.35
CA ASN A 107 -24.09 -18.66 -28.44
C ASN A 107 -25.57 -18.61 -28.89
N SER A 108 -26.21 -17.44 -28.91
CA SER A 108 -27.61 -17.29 -29.37
C SER A 108 -27.76 -16.93 -30.85
N SER A 109 -26.69 -16.55 -31.56
CA SER A 109 -26.76 -16.21 -33.00
C SER A 109 -26.28 -17.33 -33.93
N SER A 110 -26.04 -18.54 -33.41
CA SER A 110 -25.53 -19.67 -34.19
C SER A 110 -26.33 -20.96 -34.00
N GLU A 111 -27.62 -20.88 -33.72
CA GLU A 111 -28.52 -21.98 -34.07
C GLU A 111 -28.91 -21.85 -35.56
N PRO A 112 -28.50 -22.77 -36.44
CA PRO A 112 -29.12 -22.91 -37.73
C PRO A 112 -30.47 -23.60 -37.52
N GLY A 113 -31.54 -22.80 -37.48
CA GLY A 113 -32.91 -23.27 -37.59
C GLY A 113 -33.13 -23.91 -38.96
N LYS A 114 -33.42 -25.21 -38.92
CA LYS A 114 -33.78 -26.17 -39.97
C LYS A 114 -34.50 -25.62 -41.20
#